data_AF-A0A2S8GMT3-F1
#
_entry.id   AF-A0A2S8GMT3-F1
#
_cell.length_a   1.000
_cell.length_b   1.000
_cell.length_c   1.000
_cell.angle_alpha   90.00
_cell.angle_beta   90.00
_cell.angle_gamma   90.00
#
_symmetry.space_group_name_H-M   'P 1'
#
loop_
_entity.id
_entity.type
_entity.pdbx_description
1 polymer ?
#
loop_
_entity_poly.entity_id
_entity_poly.type
_entity_poly.pdbx_seq_one_letter_code
_entity_poly.pdbx_strand_id
1 'polypeptide(L)'
;MIQSPNSSAARSDALHLEIREWETIQRRVSEATLLDLYQFDPRVIRIQRLPNGLTQITANSLVGRQRIGAVDLVIKPKTSIPALLTILAETHDLVRHLPDLAGFDESPEIVDLLIRTFLSQVDHLSQRGLRRSYVNCEDQLVPVRGRLDVRRTMALHMQAKPHVWCAFDEFTLDVPANQVLLTTLRAIIANSSILPKRRKLAHQLSADFAGVSELPIQRVRLGEIAFDRLNMHYKPALNLAQIILASMGIANSLGGTESNGFFLNMNELFEVFVFRRLAAILHPAGVTVRDQHSMRFDKSGQAEIRPDLIIQAPMGRRLAADTKYKTSDKPQPSDLYQMLAYCRVMGIDRGLLITVGQGAPRTYQVCDGETSIEVIPVDLDGTPNDIMNSLTNLANWIRTVGLKMA
;
A
#
# COMPACT_ATOMS: atom_id res chain seq x y z
N MET A 1 28.90 9.49 55.81
CA MET A 1 28.55 8.46 54.80
C MET A 1 27.04 8.32 54.80
N ILE A 2 26.38 8.95 53.84
CA ILE A 2 24.93 8.88 53.63
C ILE A 2 24.73 7.81 52.54
N GLN A 3 24.05 6.72 52.88
CA GLN A 3 23.65 5.70 51.90
C GLN A 3 22.50 6.26 51.05
N SER A 4 22.75 6.36 49.75
CA SER A 4 21.75 6.67 48.72
C SER A 4 20.81 5.46 48.55
N PRO A 5 19.48 5.66 48.47
CA PRO A 5 18.56 4.58 48.15
C PRO A 5 18.56 4.30 46.64
N ASN A 6 18.50 3.01 46.32
CA ASN A 6 18.29 2.41 45.00
C ASN A 6 17.30 3.21 44.13
N SER A 7 17.78 3.73 43.00
CA SER A 7 16.94 4.14 41.88
C SER A 7 16.55 2.91 41.03
N SER A 8 15.59 2.11 41.51
CA SER A 8 14.82 1.22 40.64
C SER A 8 13.43 1.84 40.41
N ALA A 9 13.39 2.95 39.68
CA ALA A 9 12.15 3.62 39.34
C ALA A 9 11.64 3.13 37.97
N ALA A 10 10.48 2.46 38.01
CA ALA A 10 9.45 2.34 36.98
C ALA A 10 9.89 1.94 35.55
N ARG A 11 9.85 0.63 35.26
CA ARG A 11 9.36 0.18 33.94
C ARG A 11 7.87 0.55 33.89
N SER A 12 7.50 1.59 33.14
CA SER A 12 6.09 1.88 32.86
C SER A 12 5.49 0.69 32.12
N ASP A 13 4.48 0.03 32.68
CA ASP A 13 3.74 -1.02 31.98
C ASP A 13 3.16 -0.44 30.69
N ALA A 14 3.65 -0.92 29.55
CA ALA A 14 3.12 -0.52 28.25
C ALA A 14 1.70 -1.08 28.12
N LEU A 15 0.74 -0.24 27.76
CA LEU A 15 -0.63 -0.68 27.47
C LEU A 15 -0.63 -1.36 26.09
N HIS A 16 -0.71 -2.68 26.10
CA HIS A 16 -0.92 -3.46 24.88
C HIS A 16 -2.42 -3.49 24.54
N LEU A 17 -2.77 -2.98 23.36
CA LEU A 17 -4.12 -2.97 22.81
C LEU A 17 -4.17 -3.79 21.54
N GLU A 18 -4.93 -4.88 21.57
CA GLU A 18 -5.23 -5.67 20.39
C GLU A 18 -6.72 -5.51 20.05
N ILE A 19 -7.00 -5.10 18.81
CA ILE A 19 -8.35 -4.79 18.31
C ILE A 19 -8.46 -5.33 16.88
N ARG A 20 -9.62 -5.81 16.43
CA ARG A 20 -9.85 -6.15 15.02
C ARG A 20 -10.29 -4.92 14.23
N GLU A 21 -10.05 -4.89 12.92
CA GLU A 21 -10.56 -3.81 12.08
C GLU A 21 -12.07 -3.64 12.24
N TRP A 22 -12.53 -2.37 12.29
CA TRP A 22 -13.92 -1.98 12.57
C TRP A 22 -14.47 -2.39 13.95
N GLU A 23 -13.68 -3.03 14.81
CA GLU A 23 -14.09 -3.35 16.17
C GLU A 23 -14.02 -2.12 17.08
N THR A 24 -14.94 -2.08 18.04
CA THR A 24 -14.97 -1.05 19.08
C THR A 24 -14.82 -1.68 20.46
N ILE A 25 -13.81 -1.25 21.20
CA ILE A 25 -13.60 -1.66 22.58
C ILE A 25 -13.86 -0.49 23.53
N GLN A 26 -14.20 -0.79 24.77
CA GLN A 26 -14.32 0.20 25.84
C GLN A 26 -13.37 -0.17 26.97
N ARG A 27 -12.50 0.77 27.37
CA ARG A 27 -11.56 0.55 28.48
C ARG A 27 -11.44 1.78 29.37
N ARG A 28 -11.15 1.54 30.64
CA ARG A 28 -10.67 2.57 31.55
C ARG A 28 -9.16 2.71 31.35
N VAL A 29 -8.72 3.93 31.04
CA VAL A 29 -7.32 4.29 30.78
C VAL A 29 -6.92 5.46 31.67
N SER A 30 -5.65 5.55 32.05
CA SER A 30 -5.13 6.71 32.79
C SER A 30 -5.07 7.94 31.89
N GLU A 31 -4.99 9.14 32.47
CA GLU A 31 -4.87 10.39 31.70
C GLU A 31 -3.61 10.42 30.81
N ALA A 32 -2.47 9.95 31.34
CA ALA A 32 -1.23 9.84 30.56
C ALA A 32 -1.41 8.93 29.32
N THR A 33 -2.06 7.77 29.51
CA THR A 33 -2.35 6.86 28.40
C THR A 33 -3.34 7.46 27.41
N LEU A 34 -4.29 8.26 27.88
CA LEU A 34 -5.26 8.93 27.02
C LEU A 34 -4.58 9.98 26.11
N LEU A 35 -3.55 10.68 26.61
CA LEU A 35 -2.74 11.59 25.81
C LEU A 35 -1.94 10.85 24.72
N ASP A 36 -1.39 9.67 25.04
CA ASP A 36 -0.74 8.81 24.05
C ASP A 36 -1.73 8.30 23.00
N LEU A 37 -2.95 7.93 23.42
CA LEU A 37 -4.02 7.51 22.50
C LEU A 37 -4.42 8.64 21.53
N TYR A 38 -4.56 9.89 22.00
CA TYR A 38 -4.91 11.02 21.13
C TYR A 38 -3.84 11.40 20.10
N GLN A 39 -2.62 10.88 20.23
CA GLN A 39 -1.56 11.07 19.23
C GLN A 39 -1.72 10.13 18.01
N PHE A 40 -2.53 9.07 18.10
CA PHE A 40 -2.84 8.25 16.93
C PHE A 40 -3.76 9.02 15.97
N ASP A 41 -3.49 8.92 14.66
CA ASP A 41 -4.34 9.55 13.65
C ASP A 41 -5.76 8.92 13.64
N PRO A 42 -6.82 9.74 13.45
CA PRO A 42 -8.20 9.28 13.37
C PRO A 42 -8.50 8.23 12.29
N ARG A 43 -7.62 8.09 11.28
CA ARG A 43 -7.66 7.03 10.27
C ARG A 43 -7.23 5.68 10.82
N VAL A 44 -6.44 5.62 11.90
CA VAL A 44 -6.04 4.38 12.59
C VAL A 44 -7.08 4.00 13.63
N ILE A 45 -7.30 4.88 14.61
CA ILE A 45 -8.30 4.70 15.68
C ILE A 45 -9.07 5.98 15.93
N ARG A 46 -10.36 5.84 16.23
CA ARG A 46 -11.20 6.92 16.77
C ARG A 46 -11.38 6.73 18.26
N ILE A 47 -11.24 7.82 18.99
CA ILE A 47 -11.30 7.84 20.45
C ILE A 47 -12.47 8.72 20.87
N GLN A 48 -13.33 8.18 21.72
CA GLN A 48 -14.44 8.92 22.31
C GLN A 48 -14.48 8.66 23.82
N ARG A 49 -14.54 9.73 24.62
CA ARG A 49 -14.75 9.63 26.07
C ARG A 49 -16.23 9.49 26.36
N LEU A 50 -16.60 8.45 27.11
CA LEU A 50 -17.99 8.18 27.48
C LEU A 50 -18.33 8.84 28.83
N PRO A 51 -19.60 9.20 29.07
CA PRO A 51 -20.05 9.81 30.34
C PRO A 51 -19.78 8.95 31.58
N ASN A 52 -19.69 7.63 31.42
CA ASN A 52 -19.38 6.68 32.50
C ASN A 52 -17.87 6.61 32.85
N GLY A 53 -17.04 7.46 32.25
CA GLY A 53 -15.59 7.49 32.48
C GLY A 53 -14.83 6.33 31.83
N LEU A 54 -15.43 5.63 30.87
CA LEU A 54 -14.73 4.74 29.94
C LEU A 54 -14.28 5.50 28.69
N THR A 55 -13.24 4.99 28.05
CA THR A 55 -12.78 5.44 26.73
C THR A 55 -13.19 4.38 25.72
N GLN A 56 -13.96 4.80 24.73
CA GLN A 56 -14.30 4.01 23.56
C GLN A 56 -13.21 4.19 22.51
N ILE A 57 -12.67 3.08 22.01
CA ILE A 57 -11.61 3.05 21.01
C ILE A 57 -12.13 2.21 19.85
N THR A 58 -12.22 2.81 18.66
CA THR A 58 -12.74 2.16 17.45
C THR A 58 -11.64 2.06 16.42
N ALA A 59 -11.28 0.85 16.00
CA ALA A 59 -10.34 0.62 14.92
C ALA A 59 -11.00 0.86 13.55
N ASN A 60 -10.19 1.25 12.57
CA ASN A 60 -10.61 1.47 11.19
C ASN A 60 -10.11 0.33 10.27
N SER A 61 -10.02 0.57 8.95
CA SER A 61 -9.55 -0.39 7.94
C SER A 61 -8.03 -0.54 7.82
N LEU A 62 -7.25 0.05 8.74
CA LEU A 62 -5.80 -0.07 8.74
C LEU A 62 -5.39 -1.26 9.61
N VAL A 63 -4.68 -2.22 9.03
CA VAL A 63 -4.22 -3.44 9.72
C VAL A 63 -2.73 -3.36 9.98
N GLY A 64 -2.29 -3.63 11.20
CA GLY A 64 -0.87 -3.57 11.54
C GLY A 64 -0.61 -3.18 12.98
N ARG A 65 0.56 -2.59 13.24
CA ARG A 65 1.01 -2.28 14.61
C ARG A 65 1.67 -0.90 14.65
N GLN A 66 1.39 -0.14 15.70
CA GLN A 66 2.10 1.11 15.99
C GLN A 66 2.25 1.31 17.49
N ARG A 67 3.43 1.81 17.88
CA ARG A 67 3.71 2.18 19.25
C ARG A 67 3.87 3.69 19.37
N ILE A 68 3.11 4.30 20.28
CA ILE A 68 3.22 5.72 20.65
C ILE A 68 3.28 5.80 22.18
N GLY A 69 4.36 6.38 22.70
CA GLY A 69 4.59 6.46 24.15
C GLY A 69 4.52 5.07 24.81
N ALA A 70 3.61 4.94 25.78
CA ALA A 70 3.35 3.70 26.50
C ALA A 70 2.32 2.79 25.80
N VAL A 71 1.68 3.23 24.71
CA VAL A 71 0.63 2.46 24.03
C VAL A 71 1.22 1.67 22.87
N ASP A 72 0.99 0.37 22.88
CA ASP A 72 1.32 -0.56 21.80
C ASP A 72 0.03 -1.09 21.18
N LEU A 73 -0.34 -0.56 20.02
CA LEU A 73 -1.58 -0.87 19.33
C LEU A 73 -1.34 -1.89 18.21
N VAL A 74 -2.13 -2.96 18.20
CA VAL A 74 -2.21 -3.96 17.13
C VAL A 74 -3.64 -4.00 16.59
N ILE A 75 -3.80 -3.75 15.30
CA ILE A 75 -5.07 -3.91 14.57
C ILE A 75 -4.98 -5.16 13.71
N LYS A 76 -5.80 -6.18 14.01
CA LYS A 76 -5.87 -7.44 13.28
C LYS A 76 -6.85 -7.35 12.08
N PRO A 77 -6.57 -8.01 10.95
CA PRO A 77 -7.52 -8.09 9.84
C PRO A 77 -8.76 -8.89 10.25
N LYS A 78 -9.91 -8.62 9.61
CA LYS A 78 -11.13 -9.44 9.77
C LYS A 78 -11.04 -10.74 8.96
N THR A 79 -10.26 -10.74 7.88
CA THR A 79 -9.95 -11.92 7.08
C THR A 79 -8.87 -12.75 7.75
N SER A 80 -8.77 -14.02 7.36
CA SER A 80 -7.66 -14.88 7.79
C SER A 80 -6.31 -14.34 7.32
N ILE A 81 -5.24 -14.67 8.04
CA ILE A 81 -3.86 -14.32 7.65
C ILE A 81 -3.49 -14.95 6.30
N PRO A 82 -3.84 -16.22 6.00
CA PRO A 82 -3.65 -16.79 4.66
C PRO A 82 -4.36 -16.01 3.55
N ALA A 83 -5.57 -15.50 3.80
CA ALA A 83 -6.30 -14.68 2.82
C ALA A 83 -5.56 -13.36 2.57
N LEU A 84 -5.13 -12.67 3.63
CA LEU A 84 -4.34 -11.44 3.50
C LEU A 84 -3.02 -11.68 2.74
N LEU A 85 -2.30 -12.76 3.05
CA LEU A 85 -1.08 -13.12 2.33
C LEU A 85 -1.37 -13.48 0.87
N THR A 86 -2.48 -14.15 0.57
CA THR A 86 -2.93 -14.42 -0.82
C THR A 86 -3.16 -13.11 -1.57
N ILE A 87 -3.90 -12.18 -0.97
CA ILE A 87 -4.18 -10.86 -1.54
C ILE A 87 -2.86 -10.12 -1.80
N LEU A 88 -1.95 -10.06 -0.83
CA LEU A 88 -0.64 -9.43 -0.98
C LEU A 88 0.19 -10.09 -2.09
N ALA A 89 0.22 -11.43 -2.12
CA ALA A 89 0.95 -12.22 -3.09
C ALA A 89 0.50 -11.95 -4.51
N GLU A 90 -0.81 -11.99 -4.73
CA GLU A 90 -1.44 -11.75 -6.02
C GLU A 90 -1.34 -10.28 -6.44
N THR A 91 -1.44 -9.36 -5.49
CA THR A 91 -1.38 -7.92 -5.76
C THR A 91 0.03 -7.45 -6.12
N HIS A 92 1.06 -8.11 -5.61
CA HIS A 92 2.45 -7.66 -5.76
C HIS A 92 3.35 -8.67 -6.48
N ASP A 93 2.78 -9.64 -7.21
CA ASP A 93 3.52 -10.69 -7.91
C ASP A 93 4.49 -11.48 -6.99
N LEU A 94 4.10 -11.72 -5.72
CA LEU A 94 4.93 -12.38 -4.71
C LEU A 94 4.55 -13.85 -4.45
N VAL A 95 3.65 -14.43 -5.25
CA VAL A 95 3.15 -15.82 -5.08
C VAL A 95 4.27 -16.87 -4.95
N ARG A 96 5.41 -16.67 -5.63
CA ARG A 96 6.56 -17.59 -5.57
C ARG A 96 7.59 -17.26 -4.49
N HIS A 97 7.41 -16.13 -3.80
CA HIS A 97 8.40 -15.53 -2.91
C HIS A 97 7.96 -15.52 -1.46
N LEU A 98 6.65 -15.54 -1.20
CA LEU A 98 6.12 -15.79 0.13
C LEU A 98 6.12 -17.30 0.42
N PRO A 99 6.47 -17.72 1.65
CA PRO A 99 6.45 -19.13 2.03
C PRO A 99 5.04 -19.68 1.96
N ASP A 100 4.94 -21.01 2.01
CA ASP A 100 3.65 -21.69 2.11
C ASP A 100 2.83 -21.09 3.25
N LEU A 101 1.58 -20.76 2.93
CA LEU A 101 0.70 -19.92 3.76
C LEU A 101 0.15 -20.69 4.96
N ALA A 102 0.39 -22.01 5.02
CA ALA A 102 -0.03 -22.88 6.09
C ALA A 102 0.74 -22.58 7.40
N GLY A 103 0.02 -22.18 8.45
CA GLY A 103 0.55 -22.06 9.82
C GLY A 103 0.89 -20.65 10.31
N PHE A 104 0.47 -19.59 9.60
CA PHE A 104 0.53 -18.22 10.11
C PHE A 104 -0.82 -17.83 10.73
N ASP A 105 -0.83 -17.56 12.04
CA ASP A 105 -2.05 -17.31 12.80
C ASP A 105 -2.14 -15.88 13.37
N GLU A 106 -1.06 -15.07 13.33
CA GLU A 106 -1.05 -13.73 13.92
C GLU A 106 -0.59 -12.58 12.99
N SER A 107 -1.23 -11.41 13.10
CA SER A 107 -0.92 -10.21 12.30
C SER A 107 0.51 -9.63 12.47
N PRO A 108 1.16 -9.65 13.66
CA PRO A 108 2.54 -9.18 13.80
C PRO A 108 3.53 -10.04 13.01
N GLU A 109 3.17 -11.31 12.75
CA GLU A 109 3.98 -12.23 11.97
C GLU A 109 4.04 -11.84 10.50
N ILE A 110 3.00 -11.17 9.96
CA ILE A 110 3.00 -10.72 8.57
C ILE A 110 4.05 -9.65 8.34
N VAL A 111 4.17 -8.68 9.25
CA VAL A 111 5.16 -7.60 9.11
C VAL A 111 6.56 -8.17 9.19
N ASP A 112 6.83 -9.04 10.17
CA ASP A 112 8.13 -9.71 10.26
C ASP A 112 8.39 -10.60 9.04
N LEU A 113 7.36 -11.27 8.51
CA LEU A 113 7.46 -12.09 7.31
C LEU A 113 7.82 -11.26 6.08
N LEU A 114 7.10 -10.17 5.80
CA LEU A 114 7.39 -9.28 4.67
C LEU A 114 8.81 -8.72 4.77
N ILE A 115 9.22 -8.26 5.96
CA ILE A 115 10.58 -7.74 6.18
C ILE A 115 11.62 -8.85 6.05
N ARG A 116 11.38 -10.03 6.60
CA ARG A 116 12.27 -11.19 6.46
C ARG A 116 12.47 -11.56 4.99
N THR A 117 11.38 -11.67 4.25
CA THR A 117 11.39 -12.02 2.83
C THR A 117 12.12 -10.94 2.04
N PHE A 118 11.86 -9.66 2.33
CA PHE A 118 12.57 -8.54 1.72
C PHE A 118 14.08 -8.62 1.94
N LEU A 119 14.51 -8.76 3.20
CA LEU A 119 15.93 -8.84 3.55
C LEU A 119 16.61 -10.05 2.90
N SER A 120 15.91 -11.19 2.81
CA SER A 120 16.41 -12.36 2.07
C SER A 120 16.55 -12.06 0.58
N GLN A 121 15.58 -11.41 -0.06
CA GLN A 121 15.71 -11.04 -1.47
C GLN A 121 16.88 -10.07 -1.69
N VAL A 122 17.07 -9.07 -0.83
CA VAL A 122 18.19 -8.13 -0.92
C VAL A 122 19.53 -8.83 -0.74
N ASP A 123 19.67 -9.72 0.24
CA ASP A 123 20.90 -10.50 0.45
C ASP A 123 21.25 -11.33 -0.80
N HIS A 124 20.27 -11.99 -1.41
CA HIS A 124 20.47 -12.72 -2.66
C HIS A 124 20.88 -11.80 -3.84
N LEU A 125 20.39 -10.56 -3.88
CA LEU A 125 20.81 -9.56 -4.88
C LEU A 125 22.25 -9.10 -4.63
N SER A 126 22.60 -8.78 -3.38
CA SER A 126 23.97 -8.42 -2.98
C SER A 126 24.98 -9.49 -3.36
N GLN A 127 24.67 -10.77 -3.08
CA GLN A 127 25.55 -11.90 -3.40
C GLN A 127 25.77 -12.11 -4.91
N ARG A 128 24.80 -11.72 -5.75
CA ARG A 128 24.92 -11.76 -7.22
C ARG A 128 25.64 -10.55 -7.80
N GLY A 129 25.87 -9.53 -7.00
CA GLY A 129 26.38 -8.23 -7.42
C GLY A 129 25.23 -7.27 -7.76
N LEU A 130 25.22 -6.12 -7.08
CA LEU A 130 24.23 -5.08 -7.34
C LEU A 130 24.38 -4.51 -8.76
N ARG A 131 23.25 -4.25 -9.41
CA ARG A 131 23.22 -3.77 -10.80
C ARG A 131 23.83 -2.39 -10.86
N ARG A 132 24.74 -2.21 -11.80
CA ARG A 132 25.20 -0.91 -12.27
C ARG A 132 24.51 -0.57 -13.59
N SER A 133 24.24 0.69 -13.80
CA SER A 133 23.73 1.18 -15.09
C SER A 133 24.40 2.50 -15.42
N TYR A 134 24.40 2.83 -16.71
CA TYR A 134 24.72 4.18 -17.14
C TYR A 134 23.56 5.10 -16.76
N VAL A 135 23.87 6.15 -16.01
CA VAL A 135 22.96 7.24 -15.66
C VAL A 135 23.51 8.52 -16.28
N ASN A 136 22.64 9.33 -16.89
CA ASN A 136 23.04 10.60 -17.47
C ASN A 136 23.25 11.63 -16.35
N CYS A 137 24.46 12.15 -16.25
CA CYS A 137 24.87 13.12 -15.25
C CYS A 137 25.20 14.45 -15.93
N GLU A 138 24.78 15.56 -15.32
CA GLU A 138 25.19 16.91 -15.70
C GLU A 138 25.94 17.53 -14.52
N ASP A 139 27.19 17.97 -14.72
CA ASP A 139 28.01 18.55 -13.63
C ASP A 139 28.98 19.65 -14.10
N GLN A 140 29.46 20.47 -13.15
CA GLN A 140 30.50 21.48 -13.34
C GLN A 140 31.88 20.88 -13.07
N LEU A 141 32.68 20.68 -14.12
CA LEU A 141 33.97 20.02 -14.03
C LEU A 141 35.12 20.97 -14.41
N VAL A 142 36.33 20.65 -13.96
CA VAL A 142 37.56 21.37 -14.33
C VAL A 142 38.23 20.77 -15.59
N PRO A 143 38.13 19.44 -15.85
CA PRO A 143 38.34 18.88 -17.19
C PRO A 143 37.00 18.58 -17.91
N VAL A 144 37.00 18.65 -19.24
CA VAL A 144 35.84 18.23 -20.05
C VAL A 144 35.67 16.71 -19.94
N ARG A 145 34.45 16.26 -19.59
CA ARG A 145 34.04 14.85 -19.61
C ARG A 145 32.75 14.70 -20.39
N GLY A 146 32.72 13.84 -21.41
CA GLY A 146 31.52 13.66 -22.24
C GLY A 146 31.20 14.89 -23.10
N ARG A 147 29.92 15.26 -23.17
CA ARG A 147 29.42 16.37 -24.00
C ARG A 147 29.45 17.69 -23.25
N LEU A 148 30.12 18.70 -23.81
CA LEU A 148 30.16 20.06 -23.26
C LEU A 148 28.83 20.81 -23.54
N ASP A 149 28.23 21.39 -22.51
CA ASP A 149 27.18 22.42 -22.66
C ASP A 149 27.84 23.78 -22.78
N VAL A 150 28.04 24.21 -24.04
CA VAL A 150 28.70 25.47 -24.37
C VAL A 150 27.96 26.66 -23.77
N ARG A 151 26.62 26.65 -23.79
CA ARG A 151 25.81 27.79 -23.31
C ARG A 151 25.98 27.99 -21.81
N ARG A 152 25.85 26.92 -21.02
CA ARG A 152 26.03 27.00 -19.57
C ARG A 152 27.49 27.25 -19.18
N THR A 153 28.45 26.72 -19.94
CA THR A 153 29.89 26.98 -19.74
C THR A 153 30.26 28.45 -19.96
N MET A 154 29.76 29.07 -21.04
CA MET A 154 29.98 30.50 -21.27
C MET A 154 29.45 31.37 -20.12
N ALA A 155 28.28 31.02 -19.56
CA ALA A 155 27.73 31.72 -18.40
C ALA A 155 28.62 31.59 -17.15
N LEU A 156 29.25 30.43 -16.91
CA LEU A 156 30.23 30.25 -15.83
C LEU A 156 31.49 31.10 -16.04
N HIS A 157 32.02 31.11 -17.25
CA HIS A 157 33.22 31.88 -17.59
C HIS A 157 32.99 33.40 -17.51
N MET A 158 31.79 33.88 -17.86
CA MET A 158 31.41 35.29 -17.63
C MET A 158 31.39 35.65 -16.14
N GLN A 159 31.22 34.67 -15.25
CA GLN A 159 31.35 34.83 -13.78
C GLN A 159 32.77 34.55 -13.28
N ALA A 160 33.77 34.47 -14.17
CA ALA A 160 35.16 34.12 -13.87
C ALA A 160 35.35 32.77 -13.15
N LYS A 161 34.40 31.83 -13.30
CA LYS A 161 34.53 30.47 -12.75
C LYS A 161 35.31 29.59 -13.73
N PRO A 162 36.31 28.82 -13.29
CA PRO A 162 37.14 27.98 -14.17
C PRO A 162 36.49 26.65 -14.56
N HIS A 163 35.17 26.50 -14.38
CA HIS A 163 34.46 25.24 -14.55
C HIS A 163 33.73 25.22 -15.89
N VAL A 164 33.59 24.02 -16.45
CA VAL A 164 32.79 23.73 -17.64
C VAL A 164 31.57 22.88 -17.27
N TRP A 165 30.42 23.14 -17.89
CA TRP A 165 29.23 22.30 -17.73
C TRP A 165 29.29 21.12 -18.70
N CYS A 166 29.26 19.90 -18.18
CA CYS A 166 29.40 18.68 -18.93
C CYS A 166 28.22 17.74 -18.70
N ALA A 167 27.73 17.10 -19.76
CA ALA A 167 26.77 15.99 -19.71
C ALA A 167 27.49 14.70 -20.11
N PHE A 168 27.50 13.70 -19.23
CA PHE A 168 28.19 12.42 -19.46
C PHE A 168 27.42 11.26 -18.84
N ASP A 169 27.66 10.06 -19.34
CA ASP A 169 27.08 8.84 -18.78
C ASP A 169 28.03 8.24 -17.74
N GLU A 170 27.53 8.02 -16.52
CA GLU A 170 28.28 7.42 -15.43
C GLU A 170 27.81 5.99 -15.15
N PHE A 171 28.74 5.04 -15.14
CA PHE A 171 28.44 3.65 -14.79
C PHE A 171 28.43 3.48 -13.27
N THR A 172 27.27 3.71 -12.67
CA THR A 172 27.09 3.82 -11.21
C THR A 172 26.17 2.73 -10.65
N LEU A 173 26.33 2.45 -9.35
CA LEU A 173 25.35 1.72 -8.55
C LEU A 173 24.14 2.59 -8.18
N ASP A 174 24.25 3.91 -8.31
CA ASP A 174 23.21 4.88 -7.95
C ASP A 174 22.08 4.91 -8.99
N VAL A 175 21.39 3.78 -9.12
CA VAL A 175 20.27 3.57 -10.03
C VAL A 175 18.96 3.49 -9.25
N PRO A 176 17.81 3.87 -9.84
CA PRO A 176 16.53 3.92 -9.13
C PRO A 176 16.18 2.65 -8.34
N ALA A 177 16.45 1.46 -8.92
CA ALA A 177 16.22 0.20 -8.23
C ALA A 177 17.02 0.07 -6.92
N ASN A 178 18.32 0.40 -6.94
CA ASN A 178 19.17 0.31 -5.75
C ASN A 178 18.82 1.40 -4.72
N GLN A 179 18.46 2.59 -5.19
CA GLN A 179 18.00 3.69 -4.33
C GLN A 179 16.75 3.30 -3.55
N VAL A 180 15.77 2.66 -4.20
CA VAL A 180 14.57 2.15 -3.53
C VAL A 180 14.92 1.12 -2.46
N LEU A 181 15.76 0.12 -2.79
CA LEU A 181 16.18 -0.91 -1.83
C LEU A 181 16.91 -0.31 -0.63
N LEU A 182 17.86 0.62 -0.85
CA LEU A 182 18.57 1.32 0.21
C LEU A 182 17.61 2.12 1.09
N THR A 183 16.69 2.86 0.48
CA THR A 183 15.67 3.65 1.21
C THR A 183 14.82 2.74 2.12
N THR A 184 14.40 1.57 1.62
CA THR A 184 13.66 0.59 2.43
C THR A 184 14.51 0.03 3.58
N LEU A 185 15.78 -0.30 3.34
CA LEU A 185 16.69 -0.76 4.40
C LEU A 185 16.83 0.30 5.50
N ARG A 186 17.02 1.58 5.12
CA ARG A 186 17.12 2.70 6.06
C ARG A 186 15.84 2.90 6.87
N ALA A 187 14.68 2.82 6.22
CA ALA A 187 13.38 2.87 6.90
C ALA A 187 13.21 1.74 7.93
N ILE A 188 13.63 0.51 7.59
CA ILE A 188 13.62 -0.63 8.52
C ILE A 188 14.56 -0.39 9.71
N ILE A 189 15.75 0.16 9.48
CA ILE A 189 16.74 0.45 10.53
C ILE A 189 16.19 1.48 11.52
N ALA A 190 15.54 2.53 11.01
CA ALA A 190 15.01 3.63 11.83
C ALA A 190 13.78 3.23 12.66
N ASN A 191 12.98 2.25 12.20
CA ASN A 191 11.73 1.89 12.85
C ASN A 191 11.94 0.99 14.08
N SER A 192 11.65 1.51 15.27
CA SER A 192 11.87 0.79 16.53
C SER A 192 10.85 -0.32 16.82
N SER A 193 9.70 -0.32 16.11
CA SER A 193 8.69 -1.39 16.21
C SER A 193 9.11 -2.67 15.48
N ILE A 194 10.17 -2.61 14.67
CA ILE A 194 10.72 -3.78 13.98
C ILE A 194 11.70 -4.53 14.89
N LEU A 195 11.67 -5.87 14.84
CA LEU A 195 12.52 -6.72 15.66
C LEU A 195 14.01 -6.37 15.52
N PRO A 196 14.78 -6.25 16.64
CA PRO A 196 16.18 -5.85 16.61
C PRO A 196 17.06 -6.67 15.66
N LYS A 197 16.81 -7.99 15.57
CA LYS A 197 17.52 -8.89 14.64
C LYS A 197 17.36 -8.49 13.17
N ARG A 198 16.17 -8.00 12.78
CA ARG A 198 15.88 -7.57 11.40
C ARG A 198 16.57 -6.25 11.10
N ARG A 199 16.52 -5.29 12.04
CA ARG A 199 17.21 -4.00 11.89
C ARG A 199 18.73 -4.18 11.78
N LYS A 200 19.32 -5.09 12.56
CA LYS A 200 20.74 -5.41 12.47
C LYS A 200 21.11 -5.97 11.10
N LEU A 201 20.33 -6.92 10.57
CA LEU A 201 20.54 -7.47 9.24
C LEU A 201 20.38 -6.40 8.15
N ALA A 202 19.35 -5.55 8.25
CA ALA A 202 19.15 -4.43 7.33
C ALA A 202 20.35 -3.47 7.32
N HIS A 203 20.90 -3.16 8.49
CA HIS A 203 22.11 -2.34 8.61
C HIS A 203 23.31 -3.01 7.94
N GLN A 204 23.51 -4.31 8.12
CA GLN A 204 24.58 -5.06 7.47
C GLN A 204 24.46 -5.00 5.95
N LEU A 205 23.28 -5.32 5.40
CA LEU A 205 23.02 -5.28 3.96
C LEU A 205 23.14 -3.87 3.37
N SER A 206 22.82 -2.82 4.14
CA SER A 206 22.94 -1.43 3.66
C SER A 206 24.39 -1.02 3.33
N ALA A 207 25.39 -1.73 3.86
CA ALA A 207 26.79 -1.48 3.55
C ALA A 207 27.14 -1.80 2.09
N ASP A 208 26.45 -2.78 1.47
CA ASP A 208 26.67 -3.17 0.08
C ASP A 208 26.25 -2.07 -0.91
N PHE A 209 25.40 -1.14 -0.46
CA PHE A 209 24.88 -0.01 -1.23
C PHE A 209 25.74 1.25 -1.08
N ALA A 210 27.01 1.11 -0.73
CA ALA A 210 27.95 2.23 -0.67
C ALA A 210 28.00 2.97 -2.02
N GLY A 211 27.79 4.30 -1.98
CA GLY A 211 27.72 5.14 -3.18
C GLY A 211 26.35 5.23 -3.84
N VAL A 212 25.30 4.66 -3.24
CA VAL A 212 23.89 4.85 -3.66
C VAL A 212 23.25 5.95 -2.83
N SER A 213 22.50 6.83 -3.48
CA SER A 213 21.78 7.93 -2.85
C SER A 213 20.47 7.44 -2.24
N GLU A 214 20.09 7.98 -1.07
CA GLU A 214 18.78 7.72 -0.47
C GLU A 214 17.71 8.64 -1.09
N LEU A 215 16.53 8.10 -1.34
CA LEU A 215 15.38 8.86 -1.82
C LEU A 215 14.45 9.21 -0.65
N PRO A 216 13.82 10.40 -0.65
CA PRO A 216 12.65 10.62 0.20
C PRO A 216 11.60 9.56 -0.10
N ILE A 217 11.01 8.96 0.94
CA ILE A 217 10.00 7.87 0.80
C ILE A 217 8.87 8.28 -0.17
N GLN A 218 8.46 9.54 -0.14
CA GLN A 218 7.38 10.08 -0.99
C GLN A 218 7.74 10.11 -2.49
N ARG A 219 9.04 10.07 -2.83
CA ARG A 219 9.55 10.04 -4.20
C ARG A 219 9.79 8.63 -4.73
N VAL A 220 9.58 7.59 -3.93
CA VAL A 220 9.72 6.21 -4.37
C VAL A 220 8.57 5.87 -5.32
N ARG A 221 8.89 5.70 -6.61
CA ARG A 221 7.95 5.34 -7.68
C ARG A 221 8.46 4.14 -8.46
N LEU A 222 7.91 2.95 -8.20
CA LEU A 222 8.29 1.76 -8.97
C LEU A 222 7.89 1.84 -10.45
N GLY A 223 6.84 2.59 -10.80
CA GLY A 223 6.38 2.75 -12.18
C GLY A 223 7.41 3.40 -13.11
N GLU A 224 8.42 4.08 -12.55
CA GLU A 224 9.53 4.68 -13.29
C GLU A 224 10.67 3.68 -13.57
N ILE A 225 10.63 2.51 -12.93
CA ILE A 225 11.64 1.45 -13.12
C ILE A 225 11.19 0.54 -14.26
N ALA A 226 11.81 0.72 -15.43
CA ALA A 226 11.58 -0.17 -16.56
C ALA A 226 12.20 -1.55 -16.28
N PHE A 227 11.37 -2.60 -16.31
CA PHE A 227 11.82 -3.97 -16.14
C PHE A 227 12.20 -4.61 -17.48
N ASP A 228 13.45 -5.06 -17.57
CA ASP A 228 14.04 -5.77 -18.69
C ASP A 228 14.52 -7.17 -18.24
N ARG A 229 15.05 -7.98 -19.18
CA ARG A 229 15.60 -9.31 -18.84
C ARG A 229 16.76 -9.24 -17.85
N LEU A 230 17.44 -8.09 -17.74
CA LEU A 230 18.62 -7.89 -16.90
C LEU A 230 18.28 -7.50 -15.47
N ASN A 231 17.14 -6.86 -15.18
CA ASN A 231 16.69 -6.53 -13.82
C ASN A 231 15.42 -7.27 -13.36
N MET A 232 14.87 -8.20 -14.15
CA MET A 232 13.66 -8.94 -13.76
C MET A 232 13.79 -9.61 -12.38
N HIS A 233 15.00 -10.01 -12.01
CA HIS A 233 15.30 -10.63 -10.72
C HIS A 233 15.25 -9.65 -9.52
N TYR A 234 15.24 -8.33 -9.75
CA TYR A 234 15.01 -7.30 -8.71
C TYR A 234 13.53 -7.15 -8.36
N LYS A 235 12.63 -7.52 -9.28
CA LYS A 235 11.20 -7.26 -9.16
C LYS A 235 10.60 -7.72 -7.82
N PRO A 236 10.92 -8.90 -7.27
CA PRO A 236 10.38 -9.33 -5.98
C PRO A 236 10.82 -8.43 -4.81
N ALA A 237 12.11 -8.07 -4.76
CA ALA A 237 12.65 -7.19 -3.73
C ALA A 237 12.03 -5.79 -3.80
N LEU A 238 11.87 -5.26 -5.01
CA LEU A 238 11.25 -3.95 -5.25
C LEU A 238 9.77 -3.94 -4.88
N ASN A 239 9.02 -4.97 -5.25
CA ASN A 239 7.60 -5.08 -4.89
C ASN A 239 7.42 -5.17 -3.36
N LEU A 240 8.27 -5.93 -2.65
CA LEU A 240 8.28 -5.95 -1.19
C LEU A 240 8.66 -4.58 -0.59
N ALA A 241 9.66 -3.91 -1.16
CA ALA A 241 10.05 -2.55 -0.76
C ALA A 241 8.88 -1.57 -0.87
N GLN A 242 8.08 -1.66 -1.94
CA GLN A 242 6.89 -0.82 -2.11
C GLN A 242 5.87 -1.04 -0.99
N ILE A 243 5.55 -2.29 -0.65
CA ILE A 243 4.62 -2.61 0.44
C ILE A 243 5.13 -2.05 1.76
N ILE A 244 6.42 -2.27 2.06
CA ILE A 244 7.05 -1.85 3.33
C ILE A 244 7.10 -0.32 3.43
N LEU A 245 7.47 0.36 2.35
CA LEU A 245 7.56 1.81 2.34
C LEU A 245 6.17 2.47 2.36
N ALA A 246 5.18 1.90 1.67
CA ALA A 246 3.80 2.39 1.74
C ALA A 246 3.24 2.24 3.16
N SER A 247 3.47 1.11 3.81
CA SER A 247 2.94 0.86 5.15
C SER A 247 3.61 1.70 6.25
N MET A 248 4.91 1.95 6.14
CA MET A 248 5.64 2.89 7.00
C MET A 248 5.32 4.35 6.66
N GLY A 249 5.14 4.67 5.38
CA GLY A 249 4.75 5.99 4.89
C GLY A 249 3.37 6.41 5.40
N ILE A 250 2.42 5.46 5.50
CA ILE A 250 1.15 5.65 6.18
C ILE A 250 1.44 6.08 7.63
N ALA A 251 2.18 5.30 8.41
CA ALA A 251 2.54 5.66 9.80
C ALA A 251 3.19 7.05 9.94
N ASN A 252 4.07 7.44 9.02
CA ASN A 252 4.74 8.75 9.02
C ASN A 252 3.82 9.91 8.65
N SER A 253 2.92 9.72 7.68
CA SER A 253 1.96 10.75 7.25
C SER A 253 0.83 11.00 8.25
N LEU A 254 0.64 10.09 9.20
CA LEU A 254 -0.37 10.12 10.25
C LEU A 254 0.09 10.97 11.47
N GLY A 255 1.34 11.45 11.51
CA GLY A 255 1.85 12.33 12.57
C GLY A 255 2.41 11.59 13.80
N GLY A 256 3.33 12.27 14.49
CA GLY A 256 4.12 11.75 15.62
C GLY A 256 5.62 11.94 15.35
N THR A 257 6.34 12.55 16.29
CA THR A 257 7.76 12.93 16.10
C THR A 257 8.71 11.74 15.86
N GLU A 258 8.25 10.51 16.09
CA GLU A 258 8.94 9.27 15.71
C GLU A 258 7.90 8.16 15.48
N SER A 259 7.22 8.15 14.34
CA SER A 259 6.17 7.17 14.03
C SER A 259 6.74 5.75 13.82
N ASN A 260 6.84 5.01 14.91
CA ASN A 260 7.23 3.60 14.94
C ASN A 260 6.02 2.70 14.62
N GLY A 261 5.54 2.75 13.37
CA GLY A 261 4.36 2.01 12.94
C GLY A 261 4.52 1.31 11.59
N PHE A 262 3.66 0.33 11.36
CA PHE A 262 3.48 -0.36 10.08
C PHE A 262 1.99 -0.66 9.92
N PHE A 263 1.34 -0.08 8.91
CA PHE A 263 -0.06 -0.34 8.60
C PHE A 263 -0.31 -0.65 7.13
N LEU A 264 -1.11 -1.67 6.86
CA LEU A 264 -1.65 -1.97 5.55
C LEU A 264 -3.04 -1.34 5.42
N ASN A 265 -3.27 -0.64 4.31
CA ASN A 265 -4.59 -0.13 3.96
C ASN A 265 -5.38 -1.23 3.26
N MET A 266 -6.28 -1.90 4.00
CA MET A 266 -7.02 -3.04 3.46
C MET A 266 -8.00 -2.68 2.35
N ASN A 267 -8.54 -1.46 2.34
CA ASN A 267 -9.44 -1.02 1.28
C ASN A 267 -8.69 -0.91 -0.05
N GLU A 268 -7.56 -0.20 -0.05
CA GLU A 268 -6.71 -0.03 -1.23
C GLU A 268 -6.10 -1.36 -1.68
N LEU A 269 -5.67 -2.20 -0.73
CA LEU A 269 -5.13 -3.50 -1.06
C LEU A 269 -6.18 -4.40 -1.75
N PHE A 270 -7.43 -4.38 -1.27
CA PHE A 270 -8.52 -5.12 -1.90
C PHE A 270 -8.90 -4.57 -3.27
N GLU A 271 -8.94 -3.24 -3.44
CA GLU A 271 -9.18 -2.57 -4.72
C GLU A 271 -8.17 -3.03 -5.78
N VAL A 272 -6.86 -2.92 -5.48
CA VAL A 272 -5.79 -3.30 -6.41
C VAL A 272 -5.79 -4.81 -6.67
N PHE A 273 -6.11 -5.62 -5.67
CA PHE A 273 -6.26 -7.07 -5.83
C PHE A 273 -7.36 -7.41 -6.85
N VAL A 274 -8.56 -6.88 -6.64
CA VAL A 274 -9.70 -7.10 -7.55
C VAL A 274 -9.36 -6.58 -8.95
N PHE A 275 -8.80 -5.37 -9.06
CA PHE A 275 -8.35 -4.79 -10.32
C PHE A 275 -7.44 -5.74 -11.10
N ARG A 276 -6.30 -6.13 -10.49
CA ARG A 276 -5.28 -6.94 -11.16
C ARG A 276 -5.82 -8.30 -11.58
N ARG A 277 -6.60 -8.94 -10.71
CA ARG A 277 -7.16 -10.26 -11.00
C ARG A 277 -8.23 -10.21 -12.07
N LEU A 278 -9.15 -9.25 -12.02
CA LEU A 278 -10.14 -9.06 -13.09
C LEU A 278 -9.46 -8.71 -14.41
N ALA A 279 -8.47 -7.81 -14.40
CA ALA A 279 -7.71 -7.47 -15.61
C ALA A 279 -7.06 -8.72 -16.22
N ALA A 280 -6.41 -9.56 -15.41
CA ALA A 280 -5.77 -10.78 -15.89
C ALA A 280 -6.78 -11.81 -16.45
N ILE A 281 -7.92 -12.01 -15.78
CA ILE A 281 -8.94 -13.00 -16.18
C ILE A 281 -9.72 -12.55 -17.42
N LEU A 282 -9.98 -11.24 -17.54
CA LEU A 282 -10.83 -10.67 -18.58
C LEU A 282 -10.06 -10.31 -19.86
N HIS A 283 -8.77 -10.01 -19.76
CA HIS A 283 -7.93 -9.62 -20.91
C HIS A 283 -7.96 -10.61 -22.09
N PRO A 284 -7.89 -11.96 -21.90
CA PRO A 284 -7.98 -12.90 -23.00
C PRO A 284 -9.30 -12.84 -23.79
N ALA A 285 -10.37 -12.31 -23.19
CA ALA A 285 -11.65 -12.10 -23.85
C ALA A 285 -11.75 -10.72 -24.54
N GLY A 286 -10.67 -9.95 -24.59
CA GLY A 286 -10.63 -8.60 -25.14
C GLY A 286 -11.29 -7.54 -24.24
N VAL A 287 -11.66 -7.89 -23.01
CA VAL A 287 -12.26 -6.95 -22.05
C VAL A 287 -11.14 -6.25 -21.30
N THR A 288 -11.12 -4.92 -21.35
CA THR A 288 -10.13 -4.11 -20.63
C THR A 288 -10.69 -3.65 -19.30
N VAL A 289 -9.90 -3.77 -18.23
CA VAL A 289 -10.20 -3.19 -16.92
C VAL A 289 -9.23 -2.04 -16.69
N ARG A 290 -9.73 -0.89 -16.28
CA ARG A 290 -8.93 0.29 -15.93
C ARG A 290 -9.21 0.70 -14.50
N ASP A 291 -8.18 0.98 -13.74
CA ASP A 291 -8.27 1.48 -12.38
C ASP A 291 -8.32 3.02 -12.33
N GLN A 292 -9.00 3.55 -11.32
CA GLN A 292 -8.87 4.94 -10.85
C GLN A 292 -9.00 6.03 -11.93
N HIS A 293 -9.96 5.86 -12.84
CA HIS A 293 -10.19 6.81 -13.93
C HIS A 293 -11.09 7.97 -13.47
N SER A 294 -10.48 9.14 -13.25
CA SER A 294 -11.24 10.34 -12.90
C SER A 294 -12.01 10.87 -14.12
N MET A 295 -13.29 11.19 -13.93
CA MET A 295 -14.15 11.77 -14.95
C MET A 295 -14.87 12.99 -14.39
N ARG A 296 -15.07 14.01 -15.22
CA ARG A 296 -15.81 15.21 -14.81
C ARG A 296 -17.23 14.85 -14.38
N PHE A 297 -17.61 15.25 -13.18
CA PHE A 297 -18.98 15.13 -12.68
C PHE A 297 -19.86 16.24 -13.25
N ASP A 298 -19.28 17.45 -13.38
CA ASP A 298 -20.00 18.64 -13.82
C ASP A 298 -19.33 19.30 -15.06
N LYS A 299 -20.06 20.21 -15.71
CA LYS A 299 -19.58 20.87 -16.94
C LYS A 299 -18.38 21.78 -16.71
N SER A 300 -18.26 22.38 -15.52
CA SER A 300 -17.14 23.25 -15.17
C SER A 300 -15.90 22.47 -14.75
N GLY A 301 -16.04 21.17 -14.44
CA GLY A 301 -14.96 20.30 -14.01
C GLY A 301 -14.45 20.62 -12.61
N GLN A 302 -15.30 21.21 -11.76
CA GLN A 302 -14.99 21.48 -10.35
C GLN A 302 -15.16 20.24 -9.47
N ALA A 303 -15.95 19.27 -9.92
CA ALA A 303 -16.15 18.00 -9.28
C ALA A 303 -15.85 16.85 -10.26
N GLU A 304 -15.39 15.73 -9.71
CA GLU A 304 -15.06 14.52 -10.46
C GLU A 304 -15.69 13.30 -9.80
N ILE A 305 -16.05 12.32 -10.63
CA ILE A 305 -16.32 10.95 -10.19
C ILE A 305 -15.07 10.11 -10.43
N ARG A 306 -14.82 9.16 -9.54
CA ARG A 306 -13.69 8.24 -9.65
C ARG A 306 -14.14 6.84 -9.26
N PRO A 307 -14.75 6.08 -10.20
CA PRO A 307 -14.96 4.66 -10.01
C PRO A 307 -13.61 3.98 -9.76
N ASP A 308 -13.59 3.00 -8.84
CA ASP A 308 -12.39 2.19 -8.62
C ASP A 308 -12.00 1.48 -9.92
N LEU A 309 -12.99 0.93 -10.64
CA LEU A 309 -12.81 0.19 -11.87
C LEU A 309 -13.76 0.66 -12.97
N ILE A 310 -13.23 0.78 -14.18
CA ILE A 310 -14.01 0.84 -15.41
C ILE A 310 -13.69 -0.38 -16.24
N ILE A 311 -14.71 -1.21 -16.47
CA ILE A 311 -14.61 -2.42 -17.28
C ILE A 311 -15.24 -2.13 -18.64
N GLN A 312 -14.50 -2.40 -19.72
CA GLN A 312 -14.91 -2.08 -21.07
C GLN A 312 -14.77 -3.28 -21.99
N ALA A 313 -15.86 -3.62 -22.68
CA ALA A 313 -15.89 -4.65 -23.70
C ALA A 313 -15.37 -4.12 -25.06
N PRO A 314 -14.91 -5.01 -25.97
CA PRO A 314 -14.49 -4.61 -27.33
C PRO A 314 -15.54 -3.80 -28.11
N MET A 315 -16.83 -4.08 -27.89
CA MET A 315 -17.95 -3.43 -28.59
C MET A 315 -18.38 -2.10 -27.94
N GLY A 316 -17.54 -1.50 -27.08
CA GLY A 316 -17.78 -0.17 -26.50
C GLY A 316 -18.64 -0.12 -25.24
N ARG A 317 -19.25 -1.25 -24.84
CA ARG A 317 -20.03 -1.35 -23.59
C ARG A 317 -19.13 -1.17 -22.37
N ARG A 318 -19.64 -0.47 -21.37
CA ARG A 318 -18.90 -0.10 -20.15
C ARG A 318 -19.67 -0.50 -18.91
N LEU A 319 -18.94 -0.81 -17.85
CA LEU A 319 -19.47 -1.07 -16.52
C LEU A 319 -18.58 -0.33 -15.52
N ALA A 320 -19.18 0.49 -14.68
CA ALA A 320 -18.50 1.08 -13.53
C ALA A 320 -18.59 0.09 -12.36
N ALA A 321 -17.46 -0.17 -11.71
CA ALA A 321 -17.43 -0.97 -10.51
C ALA A 321 -16.66 -0.28 -9.37
N ASP A 322 -17.13 -0.50 -8.15
CA ASP A 322 -16.55 0.05 -6.92
C ASP A 322 -16.39 -1.07 -5.89
N THR A 323 -15.25 -1.11 -5.21
CA THR A 323 -14.87 -2.18 -4.30
C THR A 323 -15.07 -1.74 -2.85
N LYS A 324 -15.76 -2.56 -2.06
CA LYS A 324 -16.07 -2.24 -0.66
C LYS A 324 -15.57 -3.34 0.27
N TYR A 325 -14.44 -3.07 0.90
CA TYR A 325 -13.86 -3.94 1.93
C TYR A 325 -14.49 -3.65 3.31
N LYS A 326 -15.77 -4.00 3.50
CA LYS A 326 -16.51 -3.82 4.78
C LYS A 326 -17.00 -5.17 5.32
N THR A 327 -17.42 -5.22 6.59
CA THR A 327 -17.88 -6.46 7.25
C THR A 327 -19.34 -6.81 6.93
N SER A 328 -20.05 -5.93 6.22
CA SER A 328 -21.44 -6.14 5.82
C SER A 328 -21.54 -6.25 4.31
N ASP A 329 -22.18 -7.33 3.85
CA ASP A 329 -22.58 -7.53 2.45
C ASP A 329 -23.68 -6.54 2.02
N LYS A 330 -24.22 -5.76 2.95
CA LYS A 330 -25.20 -4.72 2.64
C LYS A 330 -24.46 -3.42 2.34
N PRO A 331 -24.60 -2.85 1.13
CA PRO A 331 -24.02 -1.56 0.82
C PRO A 331 -24.66 -0.48 1.70
N GLN A 332 -23.87 0.54 2.06
CA GLN A 332 -24.41 1.73 2.70
C GLN A 332 -25.22 2.55 1.69
N PRO A 333 -26.20 3.36 2.12
CA PRO A 333 -26.92 4.25 1.21
C PRO A 333 -25.99 5.14 0.38
N SER A 334 -24.89 5.61 0.98
CA SER A 334 -23.85 6.37 0.28
C SER A 334 -23.20 5.61 -0.87
N ASP A 335 -22.99 4.29 -0.70
CA ASP A 335 -22.39 3.43 -1.73
C ASP A 335 -23.35 3.29 -2.93
N LEU A 336 -24.66 3.22 -2.67
CA LEU A 336 -25.69 3.19 -3.72
C LEU A 336 -25.81 4.53 -4.45
N TYR A 337 -25.78 5.66 -3.73
CA TYR A 337 -25.81 7.00 -4.33
C TYR A 337 -24.58 7.28 -5.20
N GLN A 338 -23.41 6.82 -4.74
CA GLN A 338 -22.16 6.88 -5.50
C GLN A 338 -22.30 6.11 -6.82
N MET A 339 -22.83 4.89 -6.78
CA MET A 339 -23.05 4.11 -7.99
C MET A 339 -24.06 4.74 -8.94
N LEU A 340 -25.15 5.29 -8.42
CA LEU A 340 -26.13 6.01 -9.24
C LEU A 340 -25.48 7.20 -9.96
N ALA A 341 -24.60 7.95 -9.28
CA ALA A 341 -23.85 9.03 -9.90
C ALA A 341 -22.94 8.53 -11.03
N TYR A 342 -22.26 7.38 -10.84
CA TYR A 342 -21.44 6.77 -11.88
C TYR A 342 -22.27 6.37 -13.10
N CYS A 343 -23.39 5.68 -12.88
CA CYS A 343 -24.32 5.30 -13.94
C CYS A 343 -24.77 6.52 -14.75
N ARG A 344 -25.17 7.58 -14.05
CA ARG A 344 -25.66 8.80 -14.68
C ARG A 344 -24.61 9.55 -15.49
N VAL A 345 -23.40 9.71 -14.95
CA VAL A 345 -22.32 10.46 -15.64
C VAL A 345 -21.76 9.66 -16.82
N MET A 346 -21.68 8.34 -16.69
CA MET A 346 -21.14 7.46 -17.74
C MET A 346 -22.18 7.09 -18.80
N GLY A 347 -23.47 7.31 -18.54
CA GLY A 347 -24.57 6.91 -19.41
C GLY A 347 -24.65 5.40 -19.54
N ILE A 348 -24.56 4.70 -18.40
CA ILE A 348 -24.69 3.24 -18.32
C ILE A 348 -25.88 2.90 -17.41
N ASP A 349 -26.60 1.84 -17.75
CA ASP A 349 -27.81 1.43 -17.02
C ASP A 349 -27.47 0.51 -15.84
N ARG A 350 -26.21 0.08 -15.72
CA ARG A 350 -25.77 -0.87 -14.70
C ARG A 350 -24.52 -0.41 -13.99
N GLY A 351 -24.57 -0.49 -12.66
CA GLY A 351 -23.43 -0.32 -11.77
C GLY A 351 -23.11 -1.62 -11.02
N LEU A 352 -21.86 -1.80 -10.62
CA LEU A 352 -21.41 -2.98 -9.87
C LEU A 352 -20.72 -2.56 -8.55
N LEU A 353 -21.22 -3.06 -7.43
CA LEU A 353 -20.53 -3.03 -6.14
C LEU A 353 -19.93 -4.40 -5.85
N ILE A 354 -18.62 -4.43 -5.64
CA ILE A 354 -17.88 -5.65 -5.30
C ILE A 354 -17.59 -5.61 -3.79
N THR A 355 -18.27 -6.43 -3.01
CA THR A 355 -18.10 -6.47 -1.55
C THR A 355 -17.27 -7.68 -1.12
N VAL A 356 -16.85 -7.74 0.14
CA VAL A 356 -16.28 -8.96 0.75
C VAL A 356 -17.38 -9.68 1.52
N GLY A 357 -17.53 -10.98 1.28
CA GLY A 357 -18.45 -11.82 2.05
C GLY A 357 -18.89 -13.10 1.32
N GLN A 358 -19.79 -13.84 1.96
CA GLN A 358 -20.33 -15.11 1.45
C GLN A 358 -21.81 -15.04 1.07
N GLY A 359 -22.41 -13.84 1.13
CA GLY A 359 -23.82 -13.65 0.78
C GLY A 359 -24.13 -13.99 -0.68
N ALA A 360 -25.42 -14.12 -0.99
CA ALA A 360 -25.86 -14.18 -2.37
C ALA A 360 -25.75 -12.80 -3.04
N PRO A 361 -25.49 -12.73 -4.37
CA PRO A 361 -25.61 -11.50 -5.13
C PRO A 361 -26.97 -10.83 -4.94
N ARG A 362 -27.00 -9.50 -4.92
CA ARG A 362 -28.22 -8.70 -4.77
C ARG A 362 -28.33 -7.67 -5.88
N THR A 363 -29.54 -7.42 -6.33
CA THR A 363 -29.84 -6.38 -7.31
C THR A 363 -30.72 -5.31 -6.67
N TYR A 364 -30.32 -4.06 -6.80
CA TYR A 364 -31.09 -2.90 -6.40
C TYR A 364 -31.57 -2.20 -7.67
N GLN A 365 -32.87 -2.30 -7.95
CA GLN A 365 -33.48 -1.53 -9.03
C GLN A 365 -33.73 -0.10 -8.54
N VAL A 366 -33.17 0.88 -9.24
CA VAL A 366 -33.39 2.29 -8.92
C VAL A 366 -34.79 2.69 -9.37
N CYS A 367 -35.43 3.57 -8.62
CA CYS A 367 -36.80 4.04 -8.89
C CYS A 367 -36.93 4.83 -10.21
N ASP A 368 -35.84 5.13 -10.91
CA ASP A 368 -35.86 5.73 -12.25
C ASP A 368 -36.32 4.73 -13.33
N GLY A 369 -36.34 3.43 -13.00
CA GLY A 369 -36.83 2.35 -13.86
C GLY A 369 -35.80 1.82 -14.87
N GLU A 370 -34.67 2.50 -15.04
CA GLU A 370 -33.63 2.17 -16.02
C GLU A 370 -32.37 1.64 -15.34
N THR A 371 -31.99 2.21 -14.20
CA THR A 371 -30.72 1.89 -13.55
C THR A 371 -30.82 0.67 -12.62
N SER A 372 -29.92 -0.30 -12.77
CA SER A 372 -29.70 -1.40 -11.80
C SER A 372 -28.33 -1.30 -11.13
N ILE A 373 -28.28 -1.51 -9.81
CA ILE A 373 -27.03 -1.62 -9.05
C ILE A 373 -26.90 -3.06 -8.56
N GLU A 374 -25.89 -3.75 -9.07
CA GLU A 374 -25.59 -5.14 -8.74
C GLU A 374 -24.57 -5.17 -7.61
N VAL A 375 -24.83 -5.94 -6.56
CA VAL A 375 -23.91 -6.13 -5.44
C VAL A 375 -23.48 -7.57 -5.45
N ILE A 376 -22.19 -7.80 -5.70
CA ILE A 376 -21.62 -9.15 -5.79
C ILE A 376 -20.53 -9.29 -4.74
N PRO A 377 -20.73 -10.16 -3.74
CA PRO A 377 -19.70 -10.44 -2.76
C PRO A 377 -18.63 -11.38 -3.35
N VAL A 378 -17.38 -11.08 -3.00
CA VAL A 378 -16.21 -11.92 -3.22
C VAL A 378 -15.88 -12.59 -1.90
N ASP A 379 -15.82 -13.91 -1.94
CA ASP A 379 -15.43 -14.73 -0.80
C ASP A 379 -13.91 -14.71 -0.67
N LEU A 380 -13.44 -14.23 0.48
CA LEU A 380 -12.03 -14.20 0.83
C LEU A 380 -11.68 -15.29 1.85
N ASP A 381 -12.64 -16.09 2.28
CA ASP A 381 -12.40 -17.21 3.18
C ASP A 381 -11.98 -18.47 2.38
N GLY A 382 -11.26 -19.37 3.04
CA GLY A 382 -10.77 -20.61 2.44
C GLY A 382 -9.36 -20.52 1.88
N THR A 383 -9.05 -21.44 0.95
CA THR A 383 -7.72 -21.57 0.35
C THR A 383 -7.49 -20.51 -0.74
N PRO A 384 -6.22 -20.27 -1.17
CA PRO A 384 -5.97 -19.38 -2.30
C PRO A 384 -6.78 -19.74 -3.55
N ASN A 385 -7.01 -21.03 -3.81
CA ASN A 385 -7.83 -21.49 -4.93
C ASN A 385 -9.30 -21.09 -4.79
N ASP A 386 -9.85 -21.14 -3.57
CA ASP A 386 -11.25 -20.76 -3.31
C ASP A 386 -11.46 -19.27 -3.57
N ILE A 387 -10.56 -18.43 -3.07
CA ILE A 387 -10.53 -16.97 -3.32
C ILE A 387 -10.46 -16.69 -4.83
N MET A 388 -9.58 -17.41 -5.53
CA MET A 388 -9.38 -17.28 -6.97
C MET A 388 -10.61 -17.75 -7.77
N ASN A 389 -11.29 -18.79 -7.33
CA ASN A 389 -12.55 -19.23 -7.90
C ASN A 389 -13.66 -18.19 -7.72
N SER A 390 -13.71 -17.52 -6.56
CA SER A 390 -14.67 -16.43 -6.30
C SER A 390 -14.52 -15.29 -7.32
N LEU A 391 -13.28 -14.85 -7.59
CA LEU A 391 -13.00 -13.84 -8.61
C LEU A 391 -13.27 -14.31 -10.04
N THR A 392 -13.06 -15.60 -10.31
CA THR A 392 -13.40 -16.19 -11.61
C THR A 392 -14.92 -16.18 -11.84
N ASN A 393 -15.71 -16.47 -10.80
CA ASN A 393 -17.16 -16.37 -10.85
C ASN A 393 -17.64 -14.94 -11.10
N LEU A 394 -17.04 -13.96 -10.41
CA LEU A 394 -17.29 -12.54 -10.64
C LEU A 394 -16.97 -12.13 -12.10
N ALA A 395 -15.79 -12.53 -12.61
CA ALA A 395 -15.40 -12.26 -13.99
C ALA A 395 -16.35 -12.88 -15.03
N ASN A 396 -16.81 -14.11 -14.77
CA ASN A 396 -17.81 -14.77 -15.60
C ASN A 396 -19.12 -13.98 -15.61
N TRP A 397 -19.61 -13.57 -14.44
CA TRP A 397 -20.81 -12.74 -14.33
C TRP A 397 -20.66 -11.42 -15.09
N ILE A 398 -19.52 -10.74 -14.97
CA ILE A 398 -19.22 -9.49 -15.72
C ILE A 398 -19.37 -9.73 -17.22
N ARG A 399 -18.85 -10.84 -17.74
CA ARG A 399 -18.91 -11.18 -19.17
C ARG A 399 -20.32 -11.55 -19.62
N THR A 400 -21.04 -12.35 -18.85
CA THR A 400 -22.31 -12.96 -19.30
C THR A 400 -23.51 -12.10 -19.00
N VAL A 401 -23.46 -11.31 -17.92
CA VAL A 401 -24.57 -10.50 -17.43
C VAL A 401 -24.18 -9.02 -17.46
N GLY A 402 -23.09 -8.66 -16.78
CA GLY A 402 -22.66 -7.26 -16.61
C GLY A 402 -22.57 -6.48 -17.92
N LEU A 403 -21.89 -7.05 -18.93
CA LEU A 403 -21.64 -6.41 -20.23
C LEU A 403 -22.66 -6.80 -21.33
N LYS A 404 -23.71 -7.57 -21.02
CA LYS A 404 -24.74 -7.94 -22.02
C LYS A 404 -25.89 -6.93 -22.15
N MET A 405 -26.12 -6.11 -21.13
CA MET A 405 -27.25 -5.17 -21.03
C MET A 405 -26.84 -3.77 -20.53
N ALA A 406 -25.60 -3.36 -20.79
CA ALA A 406 -25.05 -2.08 -20.34
C ALA A 406 -24.73 -1.16 -21.52
#